data_AF-A0A432S8K1-F1
#
_entry.id   AF-A0A432S8K1-F1
#
_cell.length_a   1.000
_cell.length_b   1.000
_cell.length_c   1.000
_cell.angle_alpha   90.00
_cell.angle_beta   90.00
_cell.angle_gamma   90.00
#
_symmetry.space_group_name_H-M   'P 1'
#
loop_
_entity.id
_entity.type
_entity.pdbx_description
1 polymer ?
#
loop_
_entity_poly.entity_id
_entity_poly.type
_entity_poly.pdbx_seq_one_letter_code
_entity_poly.pdbx_strand_id
1 'polypeptide(L)' 'MKFFYGIFFIILGIAGIILPILPGIPFLIIGGFLLGIIPKSLVIQALKKLKIEKKDNKLNKLINYILIRYVYSKEFVLKK' A
#
# COMPACT_ATOMS: atom_id res chain seq x y z
N MET A 1 -16.68 -5.12 -5.93
CA MET A 1 -15.34 -5.63 -6.29
C MET A 1 -14.23 -5.23 -5.33
N LYS A 2 -14.09 -3.95 -4.92
CA LYS A 2 -13.02 -3.49 -4.00
C LYS A 2 -12.92 -4.27 -2.69
N PHE A 3 -14.06 -4.69 -2.14
CA PHE A 3 -14.14 -5.47 -0.90
C PHE A 3 -13.47 -6.85 -0.99
N PHE A 4 -13.70 -7.59 -2.08
CA PHE A 4 -13.07 -8.91 -2.32
C PHE A 4 -11.55 -8.81 -2.43
N TYR A 5 -11.05 -7.81 -3.18
CA TYR A 5 -9.62 -7.56 -3.26
C TYR A 5 -9.05 -7.16 -1.90
N GLY A 6 -9.77 -6.35 -1.12
CA GLY A 6 -9.37 -5.98 0.23
C GLY A 6 -9.19 -7.20 1.14
N ILE A 7 -10.16 -8.11 1.18
CA ILE A 7 -10.06 -9.37 1.94
C ILE A 7 -8.91 -10.24 1.43
N PHE A 8 -8.77 -10.38 0.12
CA PHE A 8 -7.67 -11.14 -0.48
C PHE A 8 -6.30 -10.61 -0.06
N PHE A 9 -6.11 -9.29 -0.06
CA PHE A 9 -4.88 -8.64 0.39
C PHE A 9 -4.64 -8.79 1.89
N ILE A 10 -5.69 -8.79 2.71
CA ILE A 10 -5.58 -9.08 4.15
C ILE A 10 -5.08 -10.52 4.35
N ILE A 11 -5.67 -11.49 3.67
CA ILE A 11 -5.28 -12.92 3.77
C ILE A 11 -3.83 -13.10 3.32
N LEU A 12 -3.44 -12.50 2.18
CA LEU A 12 -2.05 -12.48 1.71
C LEU A 12 -1.09 -11.81 2.70
N GLY A 13 -1.54 -10.75 3.35
CA GLY A 13 -0.76 -10.05 4.36
C GLY A 13 -0.52 -10.90 5.60
N ILE A 14 -1.55 -11.57 6.11
CA ILE A 14 -1.44 -12.53 7.21
C ILE A 14 -0.54 -13.69 6.81
N ALA A 15 -0.75 -14.27 5.61
CA ALA A 15 0.07 -15.34 5.09
C ALA A 15 1.54 -14.93 4.93
N GLY A 16 1.83 -13.69 4.52
CA GLY A 16 3.19 -13.16 4.42
C GLY A 16 3.86 -12.85 5.76
N ILE A 17 3.09 -12.67 6.84
CA ILE A 17 3.65 -12.59 8.20
C ILE A 17 3.97 -14.00 8.72
N ILE A 18 3.09 -14.97 8.47
CA ILE A 18 3.24 -16.35 8.95
C ILE A 18 4.32 -17.09 8.16
N LEU A 19 4.26 -17.04 6.84
CA LEU A 19 5.29 -17.50 5.93
C LEU A 19 6.12 -16.27 5.55
N PRO A 20 7.33 -16.06 6.11
CA PRO A 20 8.15 -14.87 5.90
C PRO A 20 8.77 -14.78 4.48
N ILE A 21 8.03 -15.26 3.48
CA ILE A 21 8.35 -15.29 2.05
C ILE A 21 7.84 -14.02 1.34
N LEU A 22 6.78 -13.40 1.87
CA LEU A 22 6.13 -12.23 1.27
C LEU A 22 6.13 -11.04 2.23
N PRO A 23 6.18 -9.80 1.74
CA PRO A 23 6.09 -8.60 2.57
C PRO A 23 4.65 -8.46 3.11
N GLY A 24 4.36 -9.14 4.22
CA GLY A 24 3.01 -9.22 4.80
C GLY A 24 2.45 -7.85 5.21
N ILE A 25 3.26 -7.01 5.84
CA ILE A 25 2.84 -5.69 6.33
C ILE A 25 2.31 -4.78 5.19
N PRO A 26 3.03 -4.59 4.06
CA PRO A 26 2.49 -3.86 2.91
C PRO A 26 1.15 -4.37 2.39
N PHE A 27 0.94 -5.69 2.33
CA PHE A 27 -0.31 -6.26 1.87
C PHE A 27 -1.47 -6.02 2.84
N LEU A 28 -1.22 -6.07 4.15
CA LEU A 28 -2.21 -5.71 5.16
C LEU A 28 -2.64 -4.24 5.05
N ILE A 29 -1.69 -3.33 4.82
CA ILE A 29 -1.96 -1.90 4.70
C ILE A 29 -2.82 -1.63 3.45
N ILE A 30 -2.49 -2.26 2.33
CA ILE A 30 -3.26 -2.14 1.08
C ILE A 30 -4.66 -2.75 1.25
N GLY A 31 -4.76 -3.92 1.89
CA GLY A 31 -6.03 -4.58 2.18
C GLY A 31 -6.93 -3.71 3.07
N GLY A 32 -6.39 -3.18 4.16
CA GLY A 32 -7.12 -2.29 5.06
C GLY A 32 -7.54 -0.97 4.40
N PHE A 33 -6.74 -0.44 3.48
CA PHE A 33 -7.11 0.73 2.67
C PHE A 33 -8.26 0.42 1.70
N LEU A 34 -8.22 -0.72 1.01
CA LEU A 34 -9.26 -1.15 0.08
C LEU A 34 -10.59 -1.45 0.77
N LEU A 35 -10.54 -1.89 2.03
CA LEU A 35 -11.71 -2.10 2.90
C LEU A 35 -12.22 -0.82 3.56
N GLY A 36 -11.54 0.32 3.41
CA GLY A 36 -11.90 1.59 4.05
C GLY A 36 -11.61 1.65 5.55
N ILE A 37 -10.91 0.65 6.09
CA ILE A 37 -10.50 0.57 7.51
C ILE A 37 -9.34 1.52 7.79
N ILE A 38 -8.38 1.58 6.84
CA ILE A 38 -7.18 2.41 6.98
C ILE A 38 -7.33 3.69 6.17
N PRO A 39 -7.22 4.88 6.80
CA PRO A 39 -7.28 6.14 6.08
C PRO A 39 -6.05 6.33 5.19
N LYS A 40 -6.25 7.02 4.07
CA LYS A 40 -5.20 7.32 3.07
C LYS A 40 -3.93 7.92 3.71
N SER A 41 -4.07 8.75 4.74
CA SER A 41 -2.95 9.36 5.47
C SER A 41 -2.01 8.33 6.10
N LEU A 42 -2.55 7.26 6.67
CA LEU A 42 -1.77 6.16 7.26
C LEU A 42 -1.03 5.36 6.19
N VAL A 43 -1.66 5.13 5.04
CA VAL A 43 -1.00 4.48 3.89
C VAL A 43 0.19 5.31 3.39
N ILE A 44 0.03 6.62 3.27
CA ILE A 44 1.11 7.53 2.86
C ILE A 44 2.26 7.50 3.87
N GLN A 45 1.94 7.54 5.17
CA GLN A 45 2.95 7.49 6.22
C GLN A 45 3.72 6.17 6.20
N ALA A 46 3.01 5.04 6.03
CA ALA A 46 3.66 3.73 5.95
C ALA A 46 4.52 3.59 4.69
N LEU A 47 4.06 4.07 3.54
CA LEU A 47 4.85 4.11 2.30
C LEU A 47 6.08 5.02 2.43
N LYS A 48 5.95 6.18 3.09
CA LYS A 48 7.10 7.05 3.41
C LYS A 48 8.08 6.36 4.35
N LYS A 49 7.59 5.66 5.38
CA LYS A 49 8.44 4.92 6.33
C LYS A 49 9.20 3.77 5.65
N LEU A 50 8.51 3.00 4.79
CA LEU A 50 9.12 1.96 3.97
C LEU A 50 10.19 2.50 3.00
N LYS A 51 9.93 3.68 2.41
CA LYS A 51 10.90 4.38 1.54
C LYS A 51 12.18 4.78 2.30
N ILE A 52 12.06 5.10 3.60
CA ILE A 52 13.17 5.49 4.47
C ILE A 52 13.95 4.25 4.94
N GLU A 53 13.26 3.18 5.34
CA GLU A 53 13.89 1.94 5.83
C GLU A 53 14.61 1.15 4.73
N LYS A 54 14.02 1.06 3.53
CA LYS A 54 14.64 0.33 2.41
C LYS A 54 15.21 1.30 1.40
N LYS A 55 16.53 1.52 1.45
CA LYS A 55 17.33 2.24 0.44
C LYS A 55 17.52 1.40 -0.84
N ASP A 56 16.48 0.70 -1.27
CA ASP A 56 16.48 -0.13 -2.48
C ASP A 56 15.89 0.66 -3.65
N ASN A 57 16.70 0.88 -4.70
CA ASN A 57 16.30 1.71 -5.84
C ASN A 57 15.06 1.18 -6.61
N LYS A 58 14.88 -0.15 -6.70
CA LYS A 58 13.73 -0.76 -7.38
C LYS A 58 12.43 -0.62 -6.58
N LEU A 59 12.47 -0.86 -5.27
CA LEU A 59 11.32 -0.70 -4.37
C LEU A 59 10.89 0.75 -4.28
N ASN A 60 11.84 1.69 -4.21
CA ASN A 60 11.53 3.12 -4.22
C ASN A 60 10.81 3.57 -5.49
N LYS A 61 11.21 3.04 -6.66
CA LYS A 61 10.52 3.33 -7.93
C LYS A 61 9.08 2.81 -7.93
N LEU A 62 8.86 1.61 -7.39
CA LEU A 62 7.53 1.00 -7.24
C LEU A 62 6.65 1.78 -6.26
N ILE A 63 7.18 2.14 -5.09
CA ILE A 63 6.47 2.94 -4.07
C ILE A 63 6.09 4.30 -4.65
N ASN A 64 7.00 4.97 -5.37
CA ASN A 64 6.72 6.27 -5.98
C ASN A 64 5.64 6.17 -7.07
N TYR A 65 5.65 5.10 -7.87
CA TYR A 65 4.60 4.82 -8.83
C TYR A 65 3.24 4.60 -8.16
N ILE A 66 3.19 3.81 -7.09
CA ILE A 66 1.96 3.54 -6.34
C ILE A 66 1.44 4.84 -5.69
N LEU A 67 2.33 5.64 -5.10
CA LEU A 67 1.97 6.95 -4.53
C LEU A 67 1.38 7.86 -5.61
N ILE A 68 2.01 7.99 -6.78
CA ILE A 68 1.50 8.85 -7.83
C ILE A 68 0.16 8.33 -8.36
N ARG A 69 0.07 7.03 -8.68
CA ARG A 69 -1.06 6.45 -9.40
C ARG A 69 -2.29 6.17 -8.53
N TYR A 70 -2.11 5.81 -7.25
CA TYR A 70 -3.24 5.45 -6.38
C TYR A 70 -3.52 6.49 -5.31
N VAL A 71 -2.50 7.17 -4.82
CA VAL A 71 -2.64 8.17 -3.76
C VAL A 71 -2.86 9.56 -4.38
N TYR A 72 -1.98 10.04 -5.26
CA TYR A 72 -2.04 11.39 -5.83
C TYR A 72 -2.94 11.51 -7.06
N SER A 73 -3.26 10.43 -7.76
CA SER A 73 -4.11 10.47 -8.96
C SER A 73 -5.51 11.04 -8.71
N LYS A 74 -5.97 11.10 -7.45
CA LYS A 74 -7.23 11.78 -7.10
C LYS A 74 -7.09 13.30 -6.92
N GLU A 75 -5.89 13.80 -6.61
CA GLU A 75 -5.64 15.24 -6.45
C GLU A 75 -5.24 15.92 -7.77
N PHE A 76 -4.61 15.20 -8.70
CA PHE A 76 -4.21 15.76 -10.00
C PHE A 76 -5.38 16.05 -10.96
N VAL A 77 -6.58 15.51 -10.70
CA VAL A 77 -7.79 15.80 -11.50
C VAL A 77 -8.53 17.06 -10.98
N LEU A 78 -8.08 17.67 -9.87
CA LEU A 78 -8.71 18.88 -9.29
C LEU A 78 -7.92 20.18 -9.52
N LYS A 79 -6.91 20.17 -10.38
CA LYS A 79 -6.34 21.41 -10.92
C LYS A 79 -6.62 21.46 -12.43
N LYS A 80 -7.84 21.89 -12.73
CA LYS A 80 -8.22 22.40 -14.05
C LYS A 80 -7.52 23.73 -14.28
#